data_AF-A0A7C0Y095-F1
#
_entry.id   AF-A0A7C0Y095-F1
#
_cell.length_a   1.000
_cell.length_b   1.000
_cell.length_c   1.000
_cell.angle_alpha   90.00
_cell.angle_beta   90.00
_cell.angle_gamma   90.00
#
_symmetry.space_group_name_H-M   'P 1'
#
loop_
_entity.id
_entity.type
_entity.pdbx_description
1 polymer ?
#
loop_
_entity_poly.entity_id
_entity_poly.type
_entity_poly.pdbx_seq_one_letter_code
_entity_poly.pdbx_strand_id
1 'polypeptide(L)' 'YKIDKIKCPILIIHSEEDEFVPVEHAKRLYRKAKGKKDLWITKGSHTGLERAYTEEYQTKIKNFFKKYLKE' A
#
# COMPACT_ATOMS: atom_id res chain seq x y z
N TYR A 1 -7.86 12.82 8.35
CA TYR A 1 -7.89 11.64 7.44
C TYR A 1 -9.29 11.04 7.39
N LYS A 2 -9.92 11.00 6.21
CA LYS A 2 -11.27 10.43 5.99
C LYS A 2 -11.21 9.00 5.38
N ILE A 3 -10.10 8.28 5.58
CA ILE A 3 -9.85 6.95 5.01
C ILE A 3 -10.86 5.89 5.49
N ASP A 4 -11.43 6.09 6.67
CA ASP A 4 -12.51 5.28 7.24
C ASP A 4 -13.82 5.35 6.44
N LYS A 5 -13.98 6.35 5.56
CA LYS A 5 -15.13 6.52 4.68
C LYS A 5 -14.95 5.85 3.31
N ILE A 6 -13.75 5.37 2.98
CA ILE A 6 -13.48 4.71 1.71
C ILE A 6 -14.10 3.31 1.73
N LYS A 7 -14.93 3.03 0.71
CA LYS A 7 -15.66 1.75 0.57
C LYS A 7 -14.99 0.77 -0.38
N CYS A 8 -14.12 1.24 -1.27
CA CYS A 8 -13.38 0.36 -2.17
C CYS A 8 -12.21 -0.33 -1.44
N PRO A 9 -11.74 -1.47 -1.96
CA PRO A 9 -10.52 -2.12 -1.47
C PRO A 9 -9.31 -1.19 -1.54
N ILE A 10 -8.47 -1.17 -0.51
CA ILE A 10 -7.30 -0.30 -0.41
C ILE A 10 -6.02 -1.14 -0.29
N LEU A 11 -5.03 -0.84 -1.12
CA LEU A 11 -3.65 -1.31 -0.92
C LEU A 11 -2.78 -0.13 -0.48
N ILE A 12 -2.14 -0.27 0.68
CA ILE A 12 -1.17 0.71 1.18
C ILE A 12 0.21 0.09 1.01
N ILE A 13 1.09 0.77 0.25
CA ILE A 13 2.48 0.37 0.05
C ILE A 13 3.36 1.47 0.62
N HIS A 14 4.29 1.14 1.49
CA HIS A 14 5.17 2.14 2.12
C HIS A 14 6.55 1.56 2.39
N SER A 15 7.59 2.38 2.31
CA SER A 15 8.94 1.93 2.65
C SER A 15 9.25 2.14 4.13
N GLU A 16 9.89 1.16 4.77
CA GLU A 16 10.42 1.30 6.12
C GLU A 16 11.57 2.31 6.20
N GLU A 17 12.33 2.46 5.11
CA GLU A 17 13.50 3.34 4.99
C GLU A 17 13.13 4.74 4.43
N ASP A 18 11.83 5.07 4.40
CA ASP A 18 11.37 6.39 3.98
C ASP A 18 11.72 7.46 5.03
N GLU A 19 12.78 8.22 4.76
CA GLU A 19 13.27 9.29 5.65
C GLU A 19 12.36 10.54 5.66
N PHE A 20 11.47 10.69 4.68
CA PHE A 20 10.60 11.86 4.55
C PHE A 20 9.22 11.62 5.19
N VAL A 21 8.69 10.41 5.05
CA VAL A 21 7.38 10.03 5.58
C VAL A 21 7.52 8.77 6.44
N PRO A 22 7.36 8.88 7.78
CA PRO A 22 7.50 7.73 8.68
C PRO A 22 6.50 6.62 8.38
N VAL A 23 6.95 5.36 8.48
CA VAL A 23 6.13 4.16 8.25
C VAL A 23 4.91 4.09 9.18
N GLU A 24 4.96 4.73 10.35
CA GLU A 24 3.86 4.88 11.29
C GLU A 24 2.63 5.53 10.67
N HIS A 25 2.81 6.40 9.66
CA HIS A 25 1.71 7.00 8.92
C HIS A 25 0.94 5.95 8.12
N ALA A 26 1.63 5.07 7.40
CA ALA A 26 1.02 3.95 6.67
C ALA A 26 0.30 3.00 7.64
N LYS A 27 0.94 2.64 8.77
CA LYS A 27 0.33 1.82 9.83
C LYS A 27 -0.92 2.48 10.40
N ARG A 28 -0.92 3.80 10.62
CA ARG A 28 -2.07 4.57 11.12
C ARG A 28 -3.23 4.58 10.12
N LEU A 29 -2.94 4.74 8.83
CA LEU A 29 -3.95 4.65 7.77
C LEU A 29 -4.56 3.25 7.70
N TYR A 30 -3.73 2.21 7.73
CA TYR A 30 -4.18 0.82 7.73
C TYR A 30 -5.09 0.51 8.92
N ARG A 31 -4.72 0.93 10.14
CA ARG A 31 -5.58 0.76 11.33
C ARG A 31 -6.92 1.47 11.20
N LYS A 32 -6.92 2.69 10.63
CA LYS A 32 -8.14 3.51 10.52
C LYS A 32 -9.09 3.05 9.40
N ALA A 33 -8.60 2.45 8.33
CA ALA A 33 -9.43 1.94 7.24
C ALA A 33 -10.36 0.81 7.74
N LYS A 34 -11.64 0.84 7.35
CA LYS A 34 -12.66 -0.13 7.81
C LYS A 34 -13.00 -1.24 6.81
N GLY A 35 -12.76 -1.00 5.52
CA GLY A 35 -13.06 -1.95 4.45
C GLY A 35 -11.94 -2.97 4.18
N LYS A 36 -12.06 -3.65 3.03
CA LYS A 36 -11.01 -4.52 2.47
C LYS A 36 -9.71 -3.73 2.35
N LYS A 37 -8.66 -4.20 2.98
CA LYS A 37 -7.40 -3.47 3.07
C LYS A 37 -6.21 -4.42 3.15
N ASP A 38 -5.16 -4.08 2.44
CA ASP A 38 -3.86 -4.74 2.51
C ASP A 38 -2.78 -3.67 2.79
N LEU A 39 -1.76 -4.04 3.58
CA LEU A 39 -0.59 -3.22 3.86
C LEU A 39 0.65 -4.00 3.41
N TRP A 40 1.54 -3.32 2.69
CA TRP A 40 2.85 -3.84 2.33
C TRP A 40 3.92 -2.84 2.76
N ILE A 41 4.70 -3.23 3.77
CA ILE A 41 5.91 -2.51 4.14
C ILE A 41 7.06 -3.13 3.35
N THR A 42 7.75 -2.30 2.58
CA THR A 42 8.88 -2.66 1.74
C THR A 42 10.14 -1.90 2.18
N LYS A 43 11.25 -2.08 1.46
CA LYS A 43 12.50 -1.35 1.65
C LYS A 43 12.75 -0.36 0.51
N GLY A 44 13.74 0.54 0.65
CA GLY A 44 14.11 1.55 -0.33
C GLY A 44 13.76 2.99 0.07
N SER A 45 14.23 3.97 -0.69
CA SER A 45 14.06 5.40 -0.38
C SER A 45 12.60 5.89 -0.48
N HIS A 46 12.34 7.19 -0.33
CA HIS A 46 11.00 7.75 -0.56
C HIS A 46 10.56 7.63 -2.02
N THR A 47 11.48 7.82 -2.96
CA THR A 47 11.21 7.79 -4.41
C THR A 47 11.32 6.37 -4.93
N GLY A 48 10.19 5.80 -5.38
CA GLY A 48 10.06 4.38 -5.70
C GLY A 48 10.01 4.00 -7.17
N LEU A 49 10.47 4.87 -8.09
CA LEU A 49 10.41 4.59 -9.54
C LEU A 49 11.09 3.26 -9.90
N GLU A 50 12.25 2.96 -9.34
CA GLU A 50 12.94 1.68 -9.57
C GLU A 50 12.15 0.47 -9.06
N ARG A 51 11.45 0.62 -7.94
CA ARG A 51 10.62 -0.45 -7.34
C ARG A 51 9.39 -0.78 -8.19
N ALA A 52 8.82 0.20 -8.88
CA ALA A 52 7.65 -0.04 -9.72
C ALA A 52 7.90 -1.07 -10.84
N TYR A 53 9.17 -1.21 -11.27
CA TYR A 53 9.56 -2.15 -12.32
C TYR A 53 9.91 -3.55 -11.81
N THR A 54 10.01 -3.77 -10.51
CA THR A 54 10.35 -5.10 -9.97
C THR A 54 9.19 -6.08 -10.14
N GLU A 55 9.52 -7.35 -10.36
CA GLU A 55 8.53 -8.42 -10.43
C GLU A 55 7.71 -8.54 -9.14
N GLU A 56 8.33 -8.30 -7.98
CA GLU A 56 7.65 -8.33 -6.69
C GLU A 56 6.55 -7.28 -6.62
N TYR A 57 6.86 -6.04 -6.98
CA TYR A 57 5.89 -4.94 -6.99
C TYR A 57 4.74 -5.24 -7.95
N GLN A 58 5.06 -5.61 -9.20
CA GLN A 58 4.05 -5.94 -10.20
C GLN A 58 3.17 -7.12 -9.76
N THR A 59 3.75 -8.14 -9.15
CA THR A 59 3.02 -9.30 -8.62
C THR A 59 2.11 -8.90 -7.48
N LYS A 60 2.56 -8.05 -6.56
CA LYS A 60 1.74 -7.56 -5.45
C LYS A 60 0.51 -6.80 -5.97
N ILE A 61 0.72 -5.91 -6.95
CA ILE A 61 -0.37 -5.15 -7.58
C ILE A 61 -1.34 -6.09 -8.31
N LYS A 62 -0.83 -6.99 -9.17
CA LYS A 62 -1.66 -7.97 -9.89
C LYS A 62 -2.50 -8.82 -8.94
N ASN A 63 -1.91 -9.31 -7.85
CA ASN A 63 -2.61 -10.13 -6.87
C ASN A 63 -3.68 -9.33 -6.11
N PHE A 64 -3.42 -8.06 -5.79
CA PHE A 64 -4.42 -7.20 -5.17
C PHE A 64 -5.62 -6.99 -6.10
N PHE A 65 -5.39 -6.70 -7.38
CA PHE A 65 -6.47 -6.58 -8.35
C PHE A 65 -7.20 -7.92 -8.53
N LYS A 66 -6.51 -9.04 -8.77
CA LYS A 66 -7.16 -10.37 -8.87
C LYS A 66 -8.04 -10.71 -7.66
N LYS A 67 -7.62 -10.30 -6.45
CA LYS A 67 -8.35 -10.56 -5.20
C LYS A 67 -9.63 -9.73 -5.07
N TYR A 68 -9.68 -8.54 -5.65
CA TYR A 68 -10.67 -7.53 -5.29
C TYR A 68 -11.42 -6.88 -6.45
N LEU A 69 -10.83 -6.89 -7.65
CA LEU A 69 -11.47 -6.56 -8.91
C LEU A 69 -12.07 -7.86 -9.45
N LYS A 70 -13.38 -8.02 -9.25
CA LYS A 70 -14.17 -8.98 -10.01
C LYS A 70 -14.69 -8.26 -11.26
N GLU A 71 -14.86 -8.99 -12.35
CA GLU A 71 -15.59 -8.53 -13.53
C GLU A 71 -17.00 -8.02 -13.16
#